data_AF-A0A658NVI4-F1
#
_entry.id   AF-A0A658NVI4-F1
#
_cell.length_a   1.000
_cell.length_b   1.000
_cell.length_c   1.000
_cell.angle_alpha   90.00
_cell.angle_beta   90.00
_cell.angle_gamma   90.00
#
_symmetry.space_group_name_H-M   'P 1'
#
loop_
_entity.id
_entity.type
_entity.pdbx_description
1 polymer ?
#
loop_
_entity_poly.entity_id
_entity_poly.type
_entity_poly.pdbx_seq_one_letter_code
_entity_poly.pdbx_strand_id
1 'polypeptide(L)' 'MNLNDIVPLCDSCHAVLKPDFIFFGESIPAQAYQKSIEAAEKADLVIIIGSTGEVAPASMIPSIAKQNGAKII' A
#
# COMPACT_ATOMS: atom_id res chain seq x y z
N MET A 1 -14.73 20.03 22.06
CA MET A 1 -14.95 18.75 21.36
C MET A 1 -14.06 17.73 22.05
N ASN A 2 -14.63 16.76 22.76
CA ASN A 2 -13.84 15.76 23.48
C ASN A 2 -13.44 14.64 22.51
N LEU A 3 -12.22 14.13 22.63
CA LEU A 3 -11.69 13.08 21.78
C LEU A 3 -12.56 11.80 21.84
N ASN A 4 -13.21 11.57 22.98
CA ASN A 4 -14.11 10.45 23.21
C ASN A 4 -15.38 10.47 22.35
N ASP A 5 -15.76 11.62 21.78
CA ASP A 5 -16.99 11.77 21.01
C ASP A 5 -16.80 11.40 19.51
N ILE A 6 -15.56 11.22 19.05
CA ILE A 6 -15.22 11.05 17.62
C ILE A 6 -14.39 9.81 17.30
N VAL A 7 -13.84 9.12 18.30
CA VAL A 7 -13.02 7.91 18.09
C VAL A 7 -13.92 6.67 18.06
N PRO A 8 -13.93 5.89 16.96
CA PRO A 8 -14.76 4.70 16.89
C PRO A 8 -14.25 3.61 17.84
N LEU A 9 -15.17 3.00 18.58
CA LEU A 9 -14.92 1.91 19.53
C LEU A 9 -15.57 0.61 19.03
N CYS A 10 -15.01 -0.54 19.43
CA CYS A 10 -15.58 -1.84 19.12
C CYS A 10 -16.80 -2.14 20.02
N ASP A 11 -17.93 -2.51 19.42
CA ASP A 11 -19.17 -2.82 20.16
C ASP A 11 -19.04 -4.02 21.12
N SER A 12 -18.08 -4.91 20.88
CA SER A 12 -17.88 -6.12 21.70
C SER A 12 -16.89 -5.94 22.85
N CYS A 13 -15.79 -5.21 22.64
CA CYS A 13 -14.70 -5.08 23.62
C CYS A 13 -14.38 -3.65 24.04
N HIS A 14 -15.05 -2.64 23.45
CA HIS A 14 -14.87 -1.21 23.70
C HIS A 14 -13.44 -0.67 23.45
N ALA A 15 -12.59 -1.44 22.77
CA ALA A 15 -11.26 -0.99 22.33
C ALA A 15 -11.37 -0.01 21.14
N VAL A 16 -10.34 0.83 20.97
CA VAL A 16 -10.23 1.75 19.84
C VAL A 16 -10.12 0.98 18.53
N LEU A 17 -10.99 1.29 17.57
CA LEU A 17 -10.92 0.72 16.23
C LEU A 17 -9.80 1.40 15.44
N LYS A 18 -8.84 0.59 15.00
CA LYS A 18 -7.83 1.00 14.03
C LYS A 18 -8.44 0.88 12.63
N PRO A 19 -8.35 1.91 11.78
CA PRO A 19 -8.73 1.81 10.38
C PRO A 19 -7.92 0.73 9.63
N ASP A 20 -8.53 0.14 8.61
CA ASP A 20 -7.90 -0.89 7.77
C ASP A 20 -7.02 -0.27 6.67
N PHE A 21 -6.06 0.56 7.10
CA PHE A 21 -4.98 1.06 6.25
C PHE A 21 -3.64 0.96 6.97
N ILE A 22 -2.56 1.03 6.19
CA ILE A 22 -1.20 0.87 6.69
C ILE A 22 -0.65 2.24 7.09
N PHE A 23 -0.22 2.37 8.35
CA PHE A 23 0.52 3.54 8.80
C PHE A 23 2.00 3.42 8.41
N PHE A 24 2.72 4.55 8.42
CA PHE A 24 4.17 4.51 8.25
C PHE A 24 4.83 3.65 9.34
N GLY A 25 5.75 2.79 8.91
CA GLY A 25 6.45 1.83 9.77
C GLY A 25 5.73 0.49 9.92
N GLU A 26 4.50 0.36 9.43
CA GLU A 26 3.82 -0.93 9.41
C GLU A 26 4.14 -1.73 8.15
N SER A 27 4.07 -3.06 8.29
CA SER A 27 4.28 -3.96 7.17
C SER A 27 3.04 -3.98 6.26
N ILE A 28 3.28 -3.99 4.95
CA ILE A 28 2.24 -4.23 3.95
C ILE A 28 1.74 -5.69 4.09
N PRO A 29 0.42 -5.96 3.93
CA PRO A 29 -0.10 -7.31 3.95
C PRO A 29 0.63 -8.21 2.94
N ALA A 30 1.16 -9.34 3.41
CA ALA A 30 2.06 -10.18 2.64
C ALA A 30 1.48 -10.61 1.28
N GLN A 31 0.19 -10.95 1.24
CA GLN A 31 -0.48 -11.34 0.01
C GLN A 31 -0.60 -10.18 -1.00
N ALA A 32 -0.88 -8.97 -0.53
CA ALA A 32 -0.97 -7.79 -1.39
C ALA A 32 0.40 -7.42 -1.96
N TYR A 33 1.44 -7.52 -1.12
CA TYR A 33 2.82 -7.35 -1.55
C TYR A 33 3.23 -8.39 -2.60
N GLN A 34 3.02 -9.68 -2.33
CA GLN A 34 3.39 -10.74 -3.27
C GLN A 34 2.70 -10.58 -4.64
N LYS A 35 1.39 -10.27 -4.64
CA LYS A 35 0.63 -10.06 -5.87
C LYS A 35 1.12 -8.83 -6.67
N SER A 36 1.54 -7.76 -6.01
CA SER A 36 2.03 -6.57 -6.72
C SER A 36 3.37 -6.82 -7.39
N ILE A 37 4.25 -7.57 -6.75
CA ILE A 37 5.54 -8.00 -7.32
C ILE A 37 5.31 -8.88 -8.55
N GLU A 38 4.50 -9.94 -8.43
CA GLU A 38 4.20 -10.84 -9.55
C GLU A 38 3.56 -10.12 -10.74
N ALA A 39 2.71 -9.12 -10.48
CA ALA A 39 2.11 -8.31 -11.52
C ALA A 39 3.16 -7.43 -12.21
N ALA A 40 4.08 -6.83 -11.44
CA ALA A 40 5.16 -6.01 -11.97
C ALA A 40 6.11 -6.80 -12.86
N GLU A 41 6.51 -8.01 -12.43
CA GLU A 41 7.42 -8.89 -13.17
C GLU A 41 6.84 -9.35 -14.53
N LYS A 42 5.51 -9.47 -14.62
CA LYS A 42 4.81 -9.94 -15.82
C LYS A 42 4.31 -8.82 -16.73
N ALA A 43 4.46 -7.56 -16.33
CA ALA A 43 3.90 -6.43 -17.06
C ALA A 43 4.75 -6.03 -18.26
N ASP A 44 4.12 -5.76 -19.40
CA ASP A 44 4.77 -5.13 -20.55
C ASP A 44 4.81 -3.58 -20.42
N LEU A 45 3.91 -3.03 -19.61
CA LEU A 45 3.73 -1.60 -19.40
C LEU A 45 3.25 -1.32 -17.96
N VAL A 46 3.88 -0.35 -17.30
CA VAL A 46 3.42 0.22 -16.02
C VAL A 46 3.22 1.73 -16.20
N ILE A 47 2.09 2.24 -15.72
CA ILE A 47 1.76 3.67 -15.75
C ILE A 47 1.68 4.19 -14.31
N ILE A 48 2.46 5.20 -13.97
CA ILE A 48 2.43 5.86 -12.66
C ILE A 48 1.53 7.09 -12.75
N ILE A 49 0.41 7.07 -12.03
CA ILE A 49 -0.58 8.15 -12.06
C ILE A 49 -0.71 8.74 -10.66
N GLY A 50 -0.46 10.04 -10.51
CA GLY A 50 -0.71 10.77 -9.26
C GLY A 50 0.16 10.33 -8.08
N SER A 51 1.37 9.83 -8.33
CA SER A 51 2.34 9.45 -7.29
C SER A 51 3.72 10.04 -7.60
N THR A 52 4.43 10.47 -6.56
CA THR A 52 5.83 10.92 -6.67
C THR A 52 6.81 9.74 -6.76
N GLY A 53 6.37 8.53 -6.38
CA GLY A 53 7.23 7.34 -6.37
C GLY A 53 8.26 7.33 -5.24
N GLU A 54 8.01 7.99 -4.11
CA GLU A 54 8.98 8.10 -3.01
C GLU A 54 8.73 7.11 -1.86
N VAL A 55 7.48 6.65 -1.68
CA VAL A 55 7.10 5.81 -0.53
C VAL A 55 7.41 4.34 -0.80
N ALA A 56 8.38 3.80 -0.05
CA ALA A 56 8.73 2.38 -0.08
C ALA A 56 7.70 1.53 0.72
N PRO A 57 7.44 0.28 0.31
CA PRO A 57 8.04 -0.43 -0.83
C PRO A 57 7.31 -0.21 -2.16
N ALA A 58 6.19 0.53 -2.19
CA ALA A 58 5.39 0.72 -3.40
C ALA A 58 6.19 1.38 -4.55
N SER A 59 7.09 2.30 -4.21
CA SER A 59 8.00 2.96 -5.15
C SER A 59 8.94 2.00 -5.90
N MET A 60 9.11 0.76 -5.44
CA MET A 60 9.99 -0.23 -6.09
C MET A 60 9.31 -0.91 -7.29
N ILE A 61 7.98 -0.87 -7.38
CA ILE A 61 7.21 -1.58 -8.42
C ILE A 61 7.61 -1.19 -9.85
N PRO A 62 7.74 0.11 -10.22
CA PRO A 62 8.18 0.47 -11.56
C PRO A 62 9.60 -0.02 -11.88
N SER A 63 10.49 -0.03 -10.89
CA SER A 63 11.86 -0.53 -11.07
C SER A 63 11.89 -2.03 -11.33
N ILE A 64 11.08 -2.81 -10.60
CA ILE A 64 10.93 -4.26 -10.80
C ILE A 64 10.39 -4.54 -12.21
N ALA A 65 9.32 -3.85 -12.61
CA ALA A 65 8.76 -4.01 -13.94
C ALA A 65 9.78 -3.63 -15.03
N LYS A 66 10.50 -2.51 -14.86
CA LYS A 66 11.51 -2.06 -15.81
C LYS A 66 12.64 -3.07 -15.99
N GLN A 67 13.09 -3.70 -14.91
CA GLN A 67 14.11 -4.75 -14.96
C GLN A 67 13.66 -5.99 -15.73
N ASN A 68 12.34 -6.26 -15.75
CA ASN A 68 11.72 -7.34 -16.51
C ASN A 68 11.31 -6.92 -17.94
N GLY A 69 11.74 -5.73 -18.40
CA GLY A 69 11.53 -5.28 -19.78
C GLY A 69 10.29 -4.40 -19.98
N ALA A 70 9.52 -4.10 -18.93
CA ALA A 70 8.36 -3.24 -19.04
C ALA A 70 8.72 -1.82 -19.49
N LYS A 71 7.85 -1.22 -20.28
CA LYS A 71 7.84 0.23 -20.49
C LYS A 71 7.25 0.90 -19.25
N ILE A 72 7.81 2.04 -18.85
CA ILE A 72 7.31 2.86 -17.73
C ILE A 72 6.81 4.18 -18.30
N ILE A 73 5.61 4.60 -17.91
CA ILE A 73 4.98 5.86 -18.29
C ILE A 73 4.59 6.63 -17.03
#